data_AF-A7SD74-F1
#
_entry.id   AF-A7SD74-F1
#
_cell.length_a   1.000
_cell.length_b   1.000
_cell.length_c   1.000
_cell.angle_alpha   90.00
_cell.angle_beta   90.00
_cell.angle_gamma   90.00
#
_symmetry.space_group_name_H-M   'P 1'
#
loop_
_entity.id
_entity.type
_entity.pdbx_description
1 polymer ?
#
loop_
_entity_poly.entity_id
_entity_poly.type
_entity_poly.pdbx_seq_one_letter_code
_entity_poly.pdbx_strand_id
1 'polypeptide(L)'
;WISYHCLLSHNYSLLVYPPPPQQGGINITTANLDCLQEGEFLNDVIIDFYLKYIFHEKLTDFDRERTHIFSSFFYKRLTQRASSETNLSVIERMHSQVKTWTKYVDIFQKDFIVVPINESSHWYLAIVCFPGQDRP
;
A
#
# COMPACT_ATOMS: atom_id res chain seq x y z
N TRP A 1 13.70 27.82 -21.42
CA TRP A 1 13.82 26.49 -22.06
C TRP A 1 14.98 25.67 -21.52
N ILE A 2 16.24 26.12 -21.58
CA ILE A 2 17.39 25.33 -21.04
C ILE A 2 17.41 25.27 -19.50
N SER A 3 16.95 26.32 -18.81
CA SER A 3 16.97 26.36 -17.33
C SER A 3 15.90 25.47 -16.65
N TYR A 4 14.72 25.31 -17.27
CA TYR A 4 13.68 24.38 -16.78
C TYR A 4 14.10 22.92 -16.94
N HIS A 5 14.80 22.59 -18.02
CA HIS A 5 15.29 21.22 -18.25
C HIS A 5 16.44 20.81 -17.32
N CYS A 6 17.20 21.79 -16.82
CA CYS A 6 18.29 21.56 -15.87
C CYS A 6 17.79 21.37 -14.42
N LEU A 7 16.69 22.02 -14.03
CA LEU A 7 16.08 21.86 -12.70
C LEU A 7 15.35 20.51 -12.49
N LEU A 8 15.03 19.79 -13.57
CA LEU A 8 14.45 18.45 -13.53
C LEU A 8 15.49 17.33 -13.34
N SER A 9 16.79 17.65 -13.30
CA SER A 9 17.88 16.66 -13.16
C SER A 9 18.16 16.22 -11.71
N HIS A 10 17.52 16.84 -10.71
CA HIS A 10 17.73 16.52 -9.31
C HIS A 10 16.47 15.84 -8.74
N ASN A 11 16.61 14.58 -8.33
CA ASN A 11 15.57 13.86 -7.60
C ASN A 11 15.58 14.34 -6.14
N TYR A 12 14.73 15.29 -5.79
CA TYR A 12 14.61 15.80 -4.42
C TYR A 12 13.28 15.40 -3.79
N SER A 13 13.30 15.24 -2.47
CA SER A 13 12.10 15.00 -1.65
C SER A 13 11.19 16.22 -1.71
N LEU A 14 9.95 16.00 -2.13
CA LEU A 14 8.89 17.01 -2.15
C LEU A 14 8.16 17.05 -0.82
N LEU A 15 7.78 15.88 -0.31
CA LEU A 15 7.08 15.74 0.96
C LEU A 15 7.25 14.34 1.54
N VAL A 16 6.98 14.21 2.83
CA VAL A 16 6.81 12.92 3.51
C VAL A 16 5.38 12.86 4.06
N TYR A 17 4.64 11.80 3.72
CA TYR A 17 3.25 11.65 4.15
C TYR A 17 2.95 10.28 4.80
N PRO A 18 2.33 10.25 6.00
CA PRO A 18 2.02 11.40 6.83
C PRO A 18 3.29 12.13 7.32
N PRO A 19 3.21 13.43 7.62
CA PRO A 19 4.37 14.20 8.08
C PRO A 19 4.81 13.75 9.49
N PRO A 20 6.10 13.92 9.83
CA PRO A 20 6.57 13.74 11.21
C PRO A 20 5.76 14.60 12.19
N PRO A 21 5.52 14.14 13.43
CA PRO A 21 6.11 12.97 14.09
C PRO A 21 5.42 11.63 13.80
N GLN A 22 4.43 11.59 12.91
CA GLN A 22 3.69 10.37 12.61
C GLN A 22 4.61 9.33 11.93
N GLN A 23 4.51 8.08 12.37
CA GLN A 23 5.31 6.99 11.81
C GLN A 23 4.76 6.50 10.47
N GLY A 24 5.64 5.88 9.67
CA GLY A 24 5.26 5.29 8.39
C GLY A 24 5.10 6.31 7.26
N GLY A 25 5.79 7.45 7.34
CA GLY A 25 5.83 8.44 6.26
C GLY A 25 6.38 7.85 4.95
N ILE A 26 5.68 8.11 3.86
CA ILE A 26 6.10 7.81 2.48
C ILE A 26 6.75 9.06 1.93
N ASN A 27 8.01 8.95 1.52
CA ASN A 27 8.73 10.03 0.88
C ASN A 27 8.33 10.12 -0.60
N ILE A 28 7.73 11.23 -1.00
CA ILE A 28 7.39 11.54 -2.38
C ILE A 28 8.46 12.44 -2.94
N THR A 29 9.03 12.06 -4.07
CA THR A 29 10.05 12.84 -4.75
C THR A 29 9.56 13.34 -6.10
N THR A 30 10.30 14.27 -6.70
CA THR A 30 10.01 14.77 -8.05
C THR A 30 9.92 13.67 -9.09
N ALA A 31 10.80 12.66 -9.02
CA ALA A 31 10.78 11.52 -9.93
C ALA A 31 9.51 10.64 -9.78
N ASN A 32 8.85 10.64 -8.61
CA ASN A 32 7.59 9.91 -8.48
C ASN A 32 6.45 10.61 -9.23
N LEU A 33 6.53 11.91 -9.48
CA LEU A 33 5.49 12.64 -10.21
C LEU A 33 5.51 12.35 -11.71
N ASP A 34 6.64 11.88 -12.26
CA ASP A 34 6.73 11.54 -13.68
C ASP A 34 5.71 10.46 -14.07
N CYS A 35 5.40 9.53 -13.16
CA CYS A 35 4.40 8.49 -13.42
C CYS A 35 2.94 8.99 -13.43
N LEU A 36 2.71 10.25 -13.07
CA LEU A 36 1.38 10.89 -13.17
C LEU A 36 1.12 11.51 -14.55
N GLN A 37 2.11 11.51 -15.44
CA GLN A 37 1.93 12.00 -16.80
C GLN A 37 0.99 11.08 -17.60
N GLU A 38 0.33 11.66 -18.60
CA GLU A 38 -0.56 10.90 -19.47
C GLU A 38 0.21 9.79 -20.21
N GLY A 39 -0.33 8.57 -20.17
CA GLY A 39 0.29 7.40 -20.81
C GLY A 39 1.31 6.65 -19.93
N GLU A 40 1.66 7.17 -18.75
CA GLU A 40 2.57 6.51 -17.81
C GLU A 40 1.85 5.57 -16.83
N PHE A 41 2.56 4.55 -16.35
CA PHE A 41 2.05 3.63 -15.33
C PHE A 41 2.31 4.14 -13.93
N LEU A 42 1.26 4.21 -13.10
CA LEU A 42 1.39 4.54 -11.68
C LEU A 42 2.28 3.53 -10.96
N ASN A 43 3.15 4.03 -10.08
CA ASN A 43 4.02 3.22 -9.25
C ASN A 43 3.45 2.98 -7.83
N ASP A 44 4.07 2.04 -7.12
CA ASP A 44 3.70 1.66 -5.75
C ASP A 44 3.70 2.86 -4.79
N VAL A 45 4.69 3.76 -4.92
CA VAL A 45 4.85 4.93 -4.04
C VAL A 45 3.65 5.87 -4.14
N ILE A 46 3.18 6.15 -5.36
CA ILE A 46 2.03 7.04 -5.59
C ILE A 46 0.72 6.40 -5.13
N ILE A 47 0.50 5.12 -5.39
CA ILE A 47 -0.71 4.41 -4.94
C ILE A 47 -0.77 4.35 -3.41
N ASP A 48 0.32 3.92 -2.76
CA ASP A 48 0.39 3.83 -1.30
C ASP A 48 0.22 5.22 -0.65
N PHE A 49 0.82 6.26 -1.23
CA PHE A 49 0.62 7.64 -0.81
C PHE A 49 -0.85 8.06 -0.87
N TYR A 50 -1.49 7.87 -2.02
CA TYR A 50 -2.84 8.38 -2.23
C TYR A 50 -3.86 7.65 -1.37
N LEU A 51 -3.68 6.34 -1.16
CA LEU A 51 -4.50 5.57 -0.23
C LEU A 51 -4.34 6.04 1.21
N LYS A 52 -3.11 6.36 1.65
CA LYS A 52 -2.88 6.97 2.97
C LYS A 52 -3.53 8.35 3.08
N TYR A 53 -3.44 9.17 2.03
CA TYR A 53 -4.09 10.47 1.99
C TYR A 53 -5.62 10.34 2.13
N ILE A 54 -6.25 9.43 1.39
CA ILE A 54 -7.69 9.15 1.54
C ILE A 54 -8.00 8.71 2.97
N PHE A 55 -7.22 7.77 3.51
CA PHE A 55 -7.43 7.25 4.85
C PHE A 55 -7.39 8.37 5.91
N HIS A 56 -6.40 9.25 5.86
CA HIS A 56 -6.21 10.28 6.88
C HIS A 56 -7.07 11.53 6.67
N GLU A 57 -7.24 12.00 5.42
CA GLU A 57 -7.87 13.29 5.13
C GLU A 57 -9.32 13.20 4.66
N LYS A 58 -9.77 12.02 4.19
CA LYS A 58 -11.11 11.85 3.59
C LYS A 58 -12.02 10.96 4.42
N LEU A 59 -11.48 9.95 5.09
CA LEU A 59 -12.28 9.12 5.98
C LEU A 59 -12.54 9.83 7.31
N THR A 60 -13.77 9.67 7.79
CA THR A 60 -14.14 10.07 9.16
C THR A 60 -13.35 9.24 10.19
N ASP A 61 -13.26 9.70 11.44
CA ASP A 61 -12.63 8.90 12.49
C ASP A 61 -13.32 7.53 12.65
N PHE A 62 -14.65 7.50 12.50
CA PHE A 62 -15.46 6.28 12.55
C PHE A 62 -15.10 5.30 11.42
N ASP A 63 -14.98 5.79 10.18
CA ASP A 63 -14.61 4.93 9.05
C ASP A 63 -13.14 4.48 9.12
N ARG A 64 -12.24 5.34 9.62
CA ARG A 64 -10.83 4.99 9.86
C ARG A 64 -10.69 3.86 10.88
N GLU A 65 -11.42 3.92 11.98
CA GLU A 65 -11.37 2.89 13.02
C GLU A 65 -11.80 1.52 12.49
N ARG A 66 -12.73 1.50 11.53
CA ARG A 66 -13.30 0.30 10.92
C ARG A 66 -12.59 -0.15 9.64
N THR A 67 -11.55 0.56 9.20
CA THR A 67 -10.83 0.27 7.95
C THR A 67 -9.35 -0.03 8.20
N HIS A 68 -8.80 -1.02 7.52
CA HIS A 68 -7.37 -1.25 7.41
C HIS A 68 -6.94 -1.22 5.95
N ILE A 69 -5.86 -0.49 5.63
CA ILE A 69 -5.29 -0.45 4.29
C ILE A 69 -3.89 -1.04 4.36
N PHE A 70 -3.67 -2.12 3.60
CA PHE A 70 -2.34 -2.66 3.37
C PHE A 70 -1.58 -1.84 2.31
N SER A 71 -0.24 -1.81 2.39
CA SER A 71 0.56 -1.31 1.27
C SER A 71 0.53 -2.28 0.09
N SER A 72 0.84 -1.79 -1.11
CA SER A 72 0.88 -2.61 -2.35
C SER A 72 1.86 -3.79 -2.26
N PHE A 73 2.85 -3.70 -1.37
CA PHE A 73 3.80 -4.76 -1.10
C PHE A 73 3.19 -5.98 -0.38
N PHE A 74 2.03 -5.84 0.28
CA PHE A 74 1.41 -6.94 1.02
C PHE A 74 1.10 -8.13 0.10
N TYR A 75 0.35 -7.90 -0.97
CA TYR A 75 -0.05 -8.96 -1.89
C TYR A 75 1.17 -9.54 -2.61
N LYS A 76 2.10 -8.68 -3.05
CA LYS A 76 3.37 -9.10 -3.66
C LYS A 76 4.17 -10.03 -2.74
N ARG A 77 4.19 -9.75 -1.44
CA ARG A 77 4.87 -10.59 -0.44
C ARG A 77 4.10 -11.87 -0.15
N LEU A 78 2.77 -11.81 -0.09
CA LEU A 78 1.90 -12.95 0.15
C LEU A 78 2.03 -14.03 -0.95
N THR A 79 2.13 -13.61 -2.21
CA THR A 79 2.19 -14.48 -3.39
C THR A 79 3.61 -14.79 -3.87
N GLN A 80 4.63 -14.22 -3.22
CA GLN A 80 6.02 -14.48 -3.55
C GLN A 80 6.34 -15.98 -3.40
N ARG A 81 6.95 -16.57 -4.43
CA ARG A 81 7.38 -17.98 -4.38
C ARG A 81 8.50 -18.11 -3.36
N ALA A 82 8.28 -18.95 -2.35
CA ALA A 82 9.33 -19.29 -1.39
C ALA A 82 10.34 -20.24 -2.03
N SER A 83 11.62 -20.07 -1.69
CA SER A 83 12.74 -20.85 -2.21
C SER A 83 13.00 -22.16 -1.46
N SER A 84 12.33 -22.40 -0.33
CA SER A 84 12.60 -23.56 0.52
C SER A 84 11.49 -24.62 0.47
N GLU A 85 11.92 -25.88 0.29
CA GLU A 85 11.13 -27.05 0.63
C GLU A 85 10.86 -27.01 2.15
N THR A 86 9.63 -26.69 2.50
CA THR A 86 9.14 -26.71 3.87
C THR A 86 8.00 -27.72 3.92
N ASN A 87 7.86 -28.42 5.04
CA ASN A 87 6.73 -29.34 5.27
C ASN A 87 5.37 -28.62 5.47
N LEU A 88 5.27 -27.35 5.06
CA LEU A 88 4.08 -26.52 5.20
C LEU A 88 3.20 -26.66 3.95
N SER A 89 1.88 -26.57 4.15
CA SER A 89 0.95 -26.38 3.04
C SER A 89 1.22 -25.07 2.31
N VAL A 90 0.70 -24.96 1.08
CA VAL A 90 0.80 -23.73 0.27
C VAL A 90 0.25 -22.52 1.03
N ILE A 91 -0.89 -22.67 1.71
CA ILE A 91 -1.57 -21.60 2.45
C ILE A 91 -0.74 -21.15 3.64
N GLU A 92 -0.26 -22.09 4.47
CA GLU A 92 0.58 -21.77 5.62
C GLU A 92 1.87 -21.07 5.21
N ARG A 93 2.46 -21.51 4.09
CA ARG A 93 3.64 -20.87 3.53
C ARG A 93 3.37 -19.44 3.08
N MET A 94 2.29 -19.20 2.34
CA MET A 94 1.89 -17.84 1.93
C MET A 94 1.67 -16.94 3.15
N HIS A 95 0.87 -17.41 4.12
CA HIS A 95 0.60 -16.67 5.35
C HIS A 95 1.89 -16.37 6.14
N SER A 96 2.85 -17.32 6.21
CA SER A 96 4.11 -17.13 6.93
C SER A 96 4.94 -15.93 6.43
N GLN A 97 4.79 -15.56 5.15
CA GLN A 97 5.52 -14.44 4.52
C GLN A 97 5.01 -13.08 4.96
N VAL A 98 3.76 -13.00 5.44
CA VAL A 98 3.09 -11.76 5.84
C VAL A 98 2.59 -11.76 7.29
N LYS A 99 2.83 -12.82 8.06
CA LYS A 99 2.36 -12.96 9.45
C LYS A 99 2.67 -11.77 10.37
N THR A 100 3.76 -11.04 10.12
CA THR A 100 4.16 -9.88 10.94
C THR A 100 3.44 -8.59 10.54
N TRP A 101 2.77 -8.56 9.40
CA TRP A 101 2.09 -7.37 8.89
C TRP A 101 0.87 -6.99 9.72
N THR A 102 0.27 -7.97 10.39
CA THR A 102 -0.86 -7.80 11.31
C THR A 102 -0.43 -7.86 12.79
N LYS A 103 0.88 -7.77 13.09
CA LYS A 103 1.41 -7.95 14.46
C LYS A 103 0.78 -6.99 15.49
N TYR A 104 0.43 -5.78 15.07
CA TYR A 104 -0.08 -4.72 15.96
C TYR A 104 -1.49 -4.27 15.57
N VAL A 105 -2.21 -5.06 14.78
CA VAL A 105 -3.58 -4.75 14.34
C VAL A 105 -4.38 -6.03 14.23
N ASP A 106 -5.52 -6.08 14.92
CA ASP A 106 -6.51 -7.12 14.69
C ASP A 106 -7.38 -6.71 13.49
N ILE A 107 -7.12 -7.34 12.34
CA ILE A 107 -7.83 -7.05 11.09
C ILE A 107 -9.25 -7.65 11.07
N PHE A 108 -9.58 -8.59 11.96
CA PHE A 108 -10.92 -9.16 12.05
C PHE A 108 -11.89 -8.24 12.80
N GLN A 109 -11.38 -7.28 13.58
CA GLN A 109 -12.20 -6.21 14.18
C GLN A 109 -12.51 -5.06 13.20
N LYS A 110 -12.05 -5.16 11.95
CA LYS A 110 -12.31 -4.17 10.90
C LYS A 110 -13.50 -4.61 10.07
N ASP A 111 -14.18 -3.64 9.47
CA ASP A 111 -15.23 -3.91 8.50
C ASP A 111 -14.68 -3.89 7.08
N PHE A 112 -13.61 -3.15 6.82
CA PHE A 112 -13.00 -3.10 5.50
C PHE A 112 -11.49 -3.34 5.59
N ILE A 113 -11.00 -4.31 4.81
CA ILE A 113 -9.58 -4.50 4.55
C ILE A 113 -9.33 -4.20 3.07
N VAL A 114 -8.56 -3.16 2.80
CA VAL A 114 -8.21 -2.70 1.46
C VAL A 114 -6.84 -3.25 1.08
N VAL A 115 -6.79 -3.98 -0.03
CA VAL A 115 -5.56 -4.56 -0.58
C VAL A 115 -5.35 -4.05 -2.00
N PRO A 116 -4.47 -3.05 -2.22
CA PRO A 116 -4.06 -2.66 -3.56
C PRO A 116 -3.20 -3.76 -4.19
N ILE A 117 -3.50 -4.11 -5.44
CA ILE A 117 -2.82 -5.18 -6.16
C ILE A 117 -2.33 -4.66 -7.50
N ASN A 118 -1.05 -4.91 -7.78
CA ASN A 118 -0.42 -4.66 -9.06
C ASN A 118 0.10 -5.99 -9.63
N GLU A 119 -0.54 -6.48 -10.67
CA GLU A 119 -0.07 -7.63 -11.45
C GLU A 119 0.09 -7.21 -12.91
N SER A 120 1.26 -7.49 -13.50
CA SER A 120 1.55 -7.18 -14.91
C SER A 120 1.29 -5.72 -15.31
N SER A 121 1.67 -4.78 -14.43
CA SER A 121 1.43 -3.33 -14.61
C SER A 121 -0.05 -2.94 -14.67
N HIS A 122 -0.95 -3.80 -14.18
CA HIS A 122 -2.37 -3.53 -14.07
C HIS A 122 -2.77 -3.44 -12.59
N TRP A 123 -3.32 -2.29 -12.22
CA TRP A 123 -3.79 -2.03 -10.87
C TRP A 123 -5.25 -2.41 -10.70
N TYR A 124 -5.53 -3.16 -9.65
CA TYR A 124 -6.88 -3.43 -9.18
C TYR A 124 -6.90 -3.45 -7.64
N LEU A 125 -8.10 -3.37 -7.09
CA LEU A 125 -8.32 -3.24 -5.65
C LEU A 125 -9.18 -4.39 -5.17
N ALA A 126 -8.69 -5.15 -4.19
CA ALA A 126 -9.52 -6.08 -3.44
C ALA A 126 -9.95 -5.42 -2.13
N ILE A 127 -11.24 -5.52 -1.80
CA ILE A 127 -11.79 -5.05 -0.53
C ILE A 127 -12.48 -6.25 0.14
N VAL A 128 -11.94 -6.67 1.27
CA VAL A 128 -12.59 -7.68 2.12
C VAL A 128 -13.55 -6.95 3.04
N CYS A 129 -14.84 -7.28 2.93
CA CYS A 129 -15.89 -6.69 3.73
C CYS A 129 -16.26 -7.62 4.90
N PHE A 130 -16.39 -7.05 6.09
CA PHE A 130 -16.83 -7.71 7.33
C PHE A 130 -16.08 -9.01 7.67
N PRO A 131 -14.72 -9.01 7.65
CA PRO A 131 -13.89 -10.22 7.80
C PRO A 131 -14.08 -10.98 9.13
N GLY A 132 -14.44 -10.30 10.23
CA GLY A 132 -14.66 -10.94 11.53
C GLY A 132 -16.11 -11.22 11.87
N GLN A 133 -17.05 -10.94 10.97
CA GLN A 133 -18.43 -11.34 11.20
C GLN A 133 -18.58 -12.83 10.94
N ASP A 134 -18.77 -13.58 12.02
CA ASP A 134 -19.46 -14.86 11.96
C ASP A 134 -20.87 -14.57 11.46
N ARG A 135 -21.07 -14.74 10.15
CA ARG A 135 -22.34 -14.68 9.41
C ARG A 135 -23.63 -14.74 10.25
N PRO A 136 -24.70 -14.07 9.81
CA PRO A 136 -25.90 -14.78 9.40
C PRO A 136 -25.70 -15.46 8.03
#